data_AF-A0A545AQ51-F1
#
_entry.id   AF-A0A545AQ51-F1
#
_cell.length_a   1.000
_cell.length_b   1.000
_cell.length_c   1.000
_cell.angle_alpha   90.00
_cell.angle_beta   90.00
_cell.angle_gamma   90.00
#
_symmetry.space_group_name_H-M   'P 1'
#
loop_
_entity.id
_entity.type
_entity.pdbx_description
1 polymer ?
#
loop_
_entity_poly.entity_id
_entity_poly.type
_entity_poly.pdbx_seq_one_letter_code
_entity_poly.pdbx_strand_id
1 'polypeptide(L)'
;MSDEPDEFSYLAEEAAEVGAPAALPAVRRIGVATPAGAVSALLWEESPQLTLLHGGGLNAHTWDATLLALARPAPGQAQARPAPGQAQARPAPGQAQARPALAVDLPGHGDSDWRDDFDYAPRPNAQAVAAVLDAVAPGVRQTVVGQSLGGLTGIALLEARPDLVGRLVLVDVSPGLRPEDTAQVRDFLSGPLVFGSRDEVVELALAAGIGSDRTALARGVALNTRVRPDGSVVFKHHLASPPPGGRLGVDFRDLWPALESSDVPVLLVRGTHGYLSPETVDEFRTRVPRAEIVEIDAGHNVQEQQPAALAAAIDAALKP
;
A
#
# COMPACT_ATOMS: atom_id res chain seq x y z
N MET A 1 -6.36 -19.26 24.15
CA MET A 1 -5.29 -18.50 23.49
C MET A 1 -5.60 -18.61 22.02
N SER A 2 -5.94 -17.51 21.36
CA SER A 2 -6.24 -17.53 19.93
C SER A 2 -4.96 -17.92 19.18
N ASP A 3 -5.02 -18.98 18.36
CA ASP A 3 -3.97 -19.38 17.41
C ASP A 3 -3.90 -18.39 16.22
N GLU A 4 -4.06 -17.09 16.48
CA GLU A 4 -3.94 -16.09 15.42
C GLU A 4 -2.44 -15.89 15.16
N PRO A 5 -1.97 -16.12 13.92
CA PRO A 5 -0.57 -15.95 13.61
C PRO A 5 -0.15 -14.51 13.87
N ASP A 6 1.05 -14.34 14.42
CA ASP A 6 1.70 -13.03 14.53
C ASP A 6 1.71 -12.34 13.18
N GLU A 7 1.33 -11.06 13.13
CA GLU A 7 1.15 -10.32 11.88
C GLU A 7 2.43 -10.23 11.03
N PHE A 8 3.60 -10.32 11.66
CA PHE A 8 4.91 -10.26 11.01
C PHE A 8 5.47 -11.65 10.67
N SER A 9 4.73 -12.73 10.94
CA SER A 9 5.19 -14.11 10.73
C SER A 9 5.45 -14.45 9.25
N TYR A 10 4.85 -13.71 8.33
CA TYR A 10 5.00 -13.91 6.88
C TYR A 10 6.22 -13.22 6.27
N LEU A 11 6.83 -12.24 6.95
CA LEU A 11 7.88 -11.40 6.37
C LEU A 11 9.12 -12.17 5.91
N ALA A 12 9.48 -13.23 6.62
CA ALA A 12 10.64 -14.04 6.25
C ALA A 12 10.42 -14.83 4.94
N GLU A 13 9.20 -15.30 4.71
CA GLU A 13 8.81 -15.98 3.48
C GLU A 13 8.73 -14.97 2.32
N GLU A 14 8.05 -13.84 2.51
CA GLU A 14 7.95 -12.78 1.50
C GLU A 14 9.32 -12.23 1.11
N ALA A 15 10.23 -12.07 2.08
CA ALA A 15 11.60 -11.65 1.79
C ALA A 15 12.33 -12.64 0.88
N ALA A 16 12.12 -13.95 1.07
CA ALA A 16 12.70 -14.96 0.20
C ALA A 16 12.09 -14.92 -1.21
N GLU A 17 10.77 -14.72 -1.32
CA GLU A 17 10.04 -14.62 -2.60
C GLU A 17 10.54 -13.44 -3.45
N VAL A 18 10.80 -12.28 -2.83
CA VAL A 18 11.28 -11.08 -3.55
C VAL A 18 12.81 -10.99 -3.64
N GLY A 19 13.54 -11.99 -3.12
CA GLY A 19 15.01 -11.99 -3.12
C GLY A 19 15.63 -10.92 -2.22
N ALA A 20 14.92 -10.48 -1.19
CA ALA A 20 15.42 -9.53 -0.18
C ALA A 20 16.47 -10.19 0.74
N PRO A 21 17.27 -9.38 1.47
CA PRO A 21 18.26 -9.93 2.39
C PRO A 21 17.63 -10.76 3.52
N ALA A 22 18.32 -11.81 3.97
CA ALA A 22 17.84 -12.70 5.02
C ALA A 22 17.70 -12.04 6.41
N ALA A 23 18.41 -10.94 6.64
CA ALA A 23 18.30 -10.17 7.86
C ALA A 23 17.23 -9.09 7.68
N LEU A 24 16.02 -9.36 8.16
CA LEU A 24 14.86 -8.47 7.98
C LEU A 24 15.04 -7.13 8.72
N PRO A 25 14.51 -6.03 8.16
CA PRO A 25 14.47 -4.74 8.85
C PRO A 25 13.55 -4.77 10.06
N ALA A 26 13.76 -3.83 10.99
CA ALA A 26 12.89 -3.66 12.13
C ALA A 26 11.54 -3.08 11.69
N VAL A 27 10.45 -3.74 12.07
CA VAL A 27 9.09 -3.27 11.84
C VAL A 27 8.26 -3.41 13.11
N ARG A 28 7.40 -2.43 13.37
CA ARG A 28 6.45 -2.46 14.48
C ARG A 28 5.17 -1.72 14.13
N ARG A 29 4.04 -2.19 14.67
CA ARG A 29 2.78 -1.47 14.62
C ARG A 29 2.78 -0.28 15.58
N ILE A 30 2.23 0.84 15.12
CA ILE A 30 2.00 2.04 15.92
C ILE A 30 0.56 2.50 15.75
N GLY A 31 0.02 3.14 16.78
CA GLY A 31 -1.27 3.82 16.72
C GLY A 31 -1.11 5.30 17.02
N VAL A 32 -1.73 6.15 16.21
CA VAL A 32 -1.76 7.60 16.39
C VAL A 32 -3.20 8.05 16.56
N ALA A 33 -3.50 8.70 17.67
CA ALA A 33 -4.80 9.32 17.88
C ALA A 33 -4.94 10.55 16.95
N THR A 34 -5.98 10.55 16.13
CA THR A 34 -6.35 11.69 15.28
C THR A 34 -7.74 12.22 15.69
N PRO A 35 -8.14 13.42 15.26
CA PRO A 35 -9.50 13.91 15.50
C PRO A 35 -10.62 13.00 14.96
N ALA A 36 -10.32 12.14 13.99
CA ALA A 36 -11.28 11.24 13.35
C ALA A 36 -11.21 9.78 13.87
N GLY A 37 -10.41 9.52 14.91
CA GLY A 37 -10.17 8.17 15.45
C GLY A 37 -8.69 7.80 15.45
N ALA A 38 -8.36 6.65 16.05
CA ALA A 38 -7.01 6.10 16.00
C ALA A 38 -6.68 5.60 14.60
N VAL A 39 -5.51 5.99 14.10
CA VAL A 39 -4.94 5.50 12.85
C VAL A 39 -3.76 4.62 13.16
N SER A 40 -3.81 3.38 12.68
CA SER A 40 -2.75 2.41 12.78
C SER A 40 -1.78 2.51 11.60
N ALA A 41 -0.51 2.19 11.83
CA ALA A 41 0.50 2.09 10.78
C ALA A 41 1.60 1.09 11.15
N LEU A 42 2.27 0.54 10.14
CA LEU A 42 3.51 -0.20 10.28
C LEU A 42 4.68 0.75 10.07
N LEU A 43 5.50 0.91 11.11
CA LEU A 43 6.71 1.70 11.07
C LEU A 43 7.90 0.77 10.79
N TRP A 44 8.53 0.96 9.64
CA TRP A 44 9.71 0.23 9.18
C TRP A 44 10.93 1.12 9.41
N GLU A 45 11.79 0.74 10.35
CA GLU A 45 12.86 1.59 10.88
C GLU A 45 12.34 2.94 11.45
N GLU A 46 13.19 3.68 12.16
CA GLU A 46 12.81 4.97 12.75
C GLU A 46 12.95 6.13 11.73
N SER A 47 12.20 7.22 11.93
CA SER A 47 12.25 8.46 11.12
C SER A 47 11.89 8.26 9.63
N PRO A 48 10.63 7.92 9.31
CA PRO A 48 10.23 7.56 7.95
C PRO A 48 10.34 8.76 6.99
N GLN A 49 10.75 8.45 5.76
CA GLN A 49 10.80 9.40 4.63
C GLN A 49 9.96 8.91 3.43
N LEU A 50 9.39 7.72 3.56
CA LEU A 50 8.51 7.07 2.61
C LEU A 50 7.21 6.75 3.32
N THR A 51 6.08 7.18 2.78
CA THR A 51 4.74 6.87 3.31
C THR A 51 3.96 6.11 2.26
N LEU A 52 3.40 4.95 2.62
CA LEU A 52 2.69 4.05 1.72
C LEU A 52 1.22 3.96 2.12
N LEU A 53 0.33 4.20 1.15
CA LEU A 53 -1.12 4.27 1.32
C LEU A 53 -1.78 3.22 0.41
N HIS A 54 -2.43 2.23 1.01
CA HIS A 54 -3.08 1.14 0.27
C HIS A 54 -4.41 1.55 -0.39
N GLY A 55 -4.93 0.71 -1.29
CA GLY A 55 -6.27 0.87 -1.88
C GLY A 55 -7.41 0.43 -0.98
N GLY A 56 -8.64 0.72 -1.40
CA GLY A 56 -9.83 0.32 -0.64
C GLY A 56 -9.93 -1.19 -0.47
N GLY A 57 -10.25 -1.65 0.75
CA GLY A 57 -10.38 -3.07 1.08
C GLY A 57 -9.05 -3.79 1.39
N LEU A 58 -7.93 -3.08 1.35
CA LEU A 58 -6.61 -3.59 1.71
C LEU A 58 -6.17 -3.05 3.09
N ASN A 59 -4.91 -3.28 3.46
CA ASN A 59 -4.28 -2.77 4.68
C ASN A 59 -2.78 -2.49 4.44
N ALA A 60 -2.07 -2.05 5.48
CA ALA A 60 -0.65 -1.72 5.43
C ALA A 60 0.26 -2.86 4.94
N HIS A 61 -0.09 -4.14 5.20
CA HIS A 61 0.72 -5.29 4.82
C HIS A 61 0.75 -5.57 3.31
N THR A 62 -0.13 -4.95 2.50
CA THR A 62 -0.02 -5.04 1.02
C THR A 62 1.34 -4.51 0.52
N TRP A 63 2.05 -3.74 1.35
CA TRP A 63 3.34 -3.15 1.02
C TRP A 63 4.56 -3.96 1.49
N ASP A 64 4.38 -5.04 2.25
CA ASP A 64 5.49 -5.78 2.89
C ASP A 64 6.51 -6.26 1.86
N ALA A 65 6.07 -7.01 0.85
CA ALA A 65 6.91 -7.47 -0.25
C ALA A 65 7.63 -6.32 -1.00
N THR A 66 6.96 -5.18 -1.19
CA THR A 66 7.56 -4.00 -1.86
C THR A 66 8.63 -3.35 -0.98
N LEU A 67 8.38 -3.22 0.33
CA LEU A 67 9.34 -2.65 1.29
C LEU A 67 10.54 -3.56 1.52
N LEU A 68 10.33 -4.87 1.55
CA LEU A 68 11.39 -5.87 1.58
C LEU A 68 12.24 -5.82 0.32
N ALA A 69 11.63 -5.67 -0.86
CA ALA A 69 12.35 -5.50 -2.13
C ALA A 69 13.13 -4.17 -2.22
N LEU A 70 12.69 -3.13 -1.50
CA LEU A 70 13.42 -1.87 -1.35
C LEU A 70 14.61 -1.98 -0.38
N ALA A 71 14.64 -2.98 0.49
CA ALA A 71 15.69 -3.16 1.47
C ALA A 71 17.02 -3.53 0.79
N ARG A 72 18.09 -2.81 1.17
CA ARG A 72 19.43 -3.07 0.64
C ARG A 72 20.21 -3.99 1.58
N PRO A 73 21.03 -4.91 1.04
CA PRO A 73 21.96 -5.65 1.87
C PRO A 73 22.91 -4.69 2.59
N ALA A 74 23.27 -5.01 3.83
CA ALA A 74 24.19 -4.19 4.62
C ALA A 74 25.53 -3.98 3.87
N PRO A 75 26.21 -2.83 4.03
CA PRO A 75 27.53 -2.61 3.47
C PRO A 75 28.47 -3.77 3.84
N GLY A 76 29.00 -4.49 2.85
CA GLY A 76 29.84 -5.68 3.03
C GLY A 76 29.16 -7.04 2.82
N GLN A 77 27.84 -7.09 2.58
CA GLN A 77 27.11 -8.30 2.17
C GLN A 77 26.85 -8.40 0.65
N ALA A 78 27.22 -7.38 -0.13
CA ALA A 78 27.18 -7.48 -1.59
C ALA A 78 28.15 -8.59 -2.03
N GLN A 79 27.60 -9.68 -2.57
CA GLN A 79 28.40 -10.84 -2.99
C GLN A 79 29.40 -10.42 -4.08
N ALA A 80 30.66 -10.28 -3.71
CA ALA A 80 31.73 -10.32 -4.69
C ALA A 80 31.72 -11.72 -5.33
N ARG A 81 31.69 -11.78 -6.67
CA ARG A 81 31.86 -13.02 -7.44
C ARG A 81 33.11 -13.74 -6.91
N PRO A 82 33.02 -14.98 -6.39
CA PRO A 82 34.19 -15.65 -5.86
C PRO A 82 35.13 -16.01 -7.01
N ALA A 83 36.42 -15.71 -6.83
CA ALA A 83 37.47 -16.38 -7.61
C ALA A 83 37.49 -17.88 -7.21
N PRO A 84 37.78 -18.81 -8.14
CA PRO A 84 37.78 -20.23 -7.83
C PRO A 84 38.81 -20.56 -6.73
N GLY A 85 38.38 -21.21 -5.65
CA GLY A 85 39.28 -21.86 -4.68
C GLY A 85 39.44 -21.23 -3.30
N GLN A 86 38.66 -20.23 -2.90
CA GLN A 86 38.70 -19.70 -1.52
C GLN A 86 37.41 -19.98 -0.74
N ALA A 87 37.55 -20.60 0.44
CA ALA A 87 36.48 -20.70 1.41
C ALA A 87 36.23 -19.32 2.03
N GLN A 88 35.01 -18.79 1.87
CA GLN A 88 34.61 -17.52 2.46
C GLN A 88 34.36 -17.68 3.97
N ALA A 89 34.95 -16.80 4.79
CA ALA A 89 34.50 -16.61 6.17
C ALA A 89 33.12 -15.95 6.15
N ARG A 90 32.14 -16.51 6.89
CA ARG A 90 30.80 -15.93 7.05
C ARG A 90 30.91 -14.55 7.74
N PRO A 91 30.45 -13.45 7.12
CA PRO A 91 30.30 -12.20 7.84
C PRO A 91 29.24 -12.35 8.94
N ALA A 92 29.42 -11.63 10.05
CA ALA A 92 28.42 -11.54 11.12
C ALA A 92 27.10 -10.92 10.60
N PRO A 93 25.92 -11.30 11.11
CA PRO A 93 24.64 -10.78 10.64
C PRO A 93 24.49 -9.30 11.03
N GLY A 94 24.63 -8.40 10.05
CA GLY A 94 24.06 -7.06 10.13
C GLY A 94 22.65 -7.07 9.53
N GLN A 95 21.73 -6.29 10.10
CA GLN A 95 20.38 -6.08 9.56
C GLN A 95 20.45 -5.45 8.16
N ALA A 96 19.54 -5.82 7.26
CA ALA A 96 19.38 -5.11 6.00
C ALA A 96 19.11 -3.62 6.26
N GLN A 97 19.64 -2.73 5.41
CA GLN A 97 19.26 -1.33 5.46
C GLN A 97 17.97 -1.17 4.65
N ALA A 98 16.83 -1.26 5.34
CA ALA A 98 15.58 -0.78 4.78
C ALA A 98 15.58 0.74 4.71
N ARG A 99 14.82 1.28 3.76
CA ARG A 99 14.49 2.70 3.76
C ARG A 99 13.46 2.94 4.87
N PRO A 100 13.66 3.91 5.78
CA PRO A 100 12.67 4.24 6.78
C PRO A 100 11.33 4.59 6.15
N ALA A 101 10.30 3.84 6.52
CA ALA A 101 9.00 3.91 5.86
C ALA A 101 7.83 3.74 6.84
N LEU A 102 6.69 4.28 6.43
CA LEU A 102 5.43 4.21 7.15
C LEU A 102 4.36 3.67 6.22
N ALA A 103 3.90 2.44 6.44
CA ALA A 103 2.74 1.90 5.74
C ALA A 103 1.49 2.12 6.60
N VAL A 104 0.56 2.95 6.13
CA VAL A 104 -0.58 3.39 6.94
C VAL A 104 -1.79 2.51 6.65
N ASP A 105 -2.44 2.01 7.70
CA ASP A 105 -3.82 1.53 7.58
C ASP A 105 -4.71 2.77 7.47
N LEU A 106 -5.28 3.04 6.30
CA LEU A 106 -6.19 4.18 6.14
C LEU A 106 -7.38 4.06 7.11
N PRO A 107 -8.02 5.17 7.53
CA PRO A 107 -9.23 5.11 8.33
C PRO A 107 -10.23 4.07 7.80
N GLY A 108 -10.82 3.28 8.69
CA GLY A 108 -11.71 2.19 8.34
C GLY A 108 -11.07 0.96 7.69
N HIS A 109 -9.74 0.82 7.73
CA HIS A 109 -9.01 -0.33 7.19
C HIS A 109 -8.02 -0.88 8.22
N GLY A 110 -7.58 -2.12 8.02
CA GLY A 110 -6.61 -2.77 8.91
C GLY A 110 -6.99 -2.66 10.38
N ASP A 111 -6.07 -2.12 11.18
CA ASP A 111 -6.30 -1.91 12.61
C ASP A 111 -6.61 -0.44 12.95
N SER A 112 -6.91 0.40 11.95
CA SER A 112 -7.42 1.76 12.14
C SER A 112 -8.90 1.75 12.49
N ASP A 113 -9.32 2.74 13.28
CA ASP A 113 -10.70 2.88 13.72
C ASP A 113 -11.66 3.04 12.53
N TRP A 114 -12.86 2.50 12.71
CA TRP A 114 -13.98 2.71 11.80
C TRP A 114 -14.63 4.07 12.11
N ARG A 115 -15.27 4.67 11.10
CA ARG A 115 -15.93 5.97 11.20
C ARG A 115 -17.43 5.80 11.09
N ASP A 116 -18.17 6.44 12.01
CA ASP A 116 -19.63 6.41 12.01
C ASP A 116 -20.25 7.14 10.81
N ASP A 117 -19.58 8.18 10.31
CA ASP A 117 -20.01 8.96 9.14
C ASP A 117 -19.76 8.24 7.79
N PHE A 118 -19.02 7.12 7.82
CA PHE A 118 -18.59 6.37 6.64
C PHE A 118 -17.83 7.21 5.60
N ASP A 119 -17.27 8.35 6.00
CA ASP A 119 -16.59 9.25 5.09
C ASP A 119 -15.12 8.85 4.93
N TYR A 120 -14.90 7.96 3.97
CA TYR A 120 -13.58 7.47 3.55
C TYR A 120 -13.10 8.11 2.25
N ALA A 121 -13.62 9.29 1.90
CA ALA A 121 -13.16 10.03 0.73
C ALA A 121 -11.67 10.45 0.87
N PRO A 122 -10.98 10.75 -0.25
CA PRO A 122 -9.57 11.11 -0.23
C PRO A 122 -9.18 12.24 0.73
N ARG A 123 -10.00 13.30 0.84
CA ARG A 123 -9.70 14.47 1.69
C ARG A 123 -9.78 14.17 3.19
N PRO A 124 -10.83 13.54 3.72
CA PRO A 124 -10.85 13.05 5.10
C PRO A 124 -9.68 12.10 5.42
N ASN A 125 -9.34 11.17 4.52
CA ASN A 125 -8.19 10.29 4.71
C ASN A 125 -6.87 11.08 4.74
N ALA A 126 -6.72 12.10 3.88
CA ALA A 126 -5.53 12.93 3.84
C ALA A 126 -5.34 13.73 5.13
N GLN A 127 -6.42 14.21 5.75
CA GLN A 127 -6.36 14.87 7.06
C GLN A 127 -5.86 13.93 8.16
N ALA A 128 -6.35 12.68 8.15
CA ALA A 128 -5.90 11.65 9.09
C ALA A 128 -4.42 11.31 8.88
N VAL A 129 -3.99 11.10 7.63
CA VAL A 129 -2.59 10.84 7.28
C VAL A 129 -1.69 12.02 7.68
N ALA A 130 -2.10 13.26 7.43
CA ALA A 130 -1.34 14.44 7.85
C ALA A 130 -1.13 14.47 9.37
N ALA A 131 -2.16 14.15 10.16
CA ALA A 131 -2.04 14.07 11.62
C ALA A 131 -1.06 12.96 12.06
N VAL A 132 -1.04 11.82 11.37
CA VAL A 132 -0.04 10.78 11.60
C VAL A 132 1.37 11.30 11.32
N LEU A 133 1.58 11.93 10.16
CA LEU A 133 2.90 12.45 9.76
C LEU A 133 3.39 13.55 10.70
N ASP A 134 2.52 14.46 11.14
CA ASP A 134 2.86 15.49 12.12
C ASP A 134 3.32 14.88 13.46
N ALA A 135 2.80 13.70 13.84
CA ALA A 135 3.19 13.00 15.06
C ALA A 135 4.48 12.17 14.93
N VAL A 136 4.69 11.49 13.80
CA VAL A 136 5.75 10.48 13.65
C VAL A 136 6.94 10.92 12.80
N ALA A 137 6.76 11.97 11.99
CA ALA A 137 7.78 12.50 11.10
C ALA A 137 7.72 14.05 11.02
N PRO A 138 7.72 14.77 12.16
CA PRO A 138 7.50 16.20 12.20
C PRO A 138 8.53 16.96 11.35
N GLY A 139 8.04 17.78 10.41
CA GLY A 139 8.87 18.61 9.53
C GLY A 139 9.63 17.84 8.44
N VAL A 140 9.38 16.53 8.27
CA VAL A 140 10.03 15.71 7.25
C VAL A 140 9.09 15.53 6.07
N ARG A 141 9.46 16.07 4.91
CA ARG A 141 8.75 15.82 3.65
C ARG A 141 8.87 14.35 3.26
N GLN A 142 7.74 13.75 2.93
CA GLN A 142 7.62 12.34 2.58
C GLN A 142 7.60 12.16 1.06
N THR A 143 8.20 11.08 0.57
CA THR A 143 7.73 10.46 -0.67
C THR A 143 6.46 9.70 -0.34
N VAL A 144 5.34 10.09 -0.93
CA VAL A 144 4.04 9.42 -0.71
C VAL A 144 3.80 8.47 -1.87
N VAL A 145 3.70 7.18 -1.59
CA VAL A 145 3.33 6.14 -2.54
C VAL A 145 1.91 5.72 -2.23
N GLY A 146 1.00 5.80 -3.20
CA GLY A 146 -0.39 5.47 -2.99
C GLY A 146 -0.97 4.65 -4.12
N GLN A 147 -1.62 3.54 -3.77
CA GLN A 147 -2.35 2.70 -4.72
C GLN A 147 -3.85 2.98 -4.61
N SER A 148 -4.53 3.14 -5.75
CA SER A 148 -6.00 3.32 -5.79
C SER A 148 -6.48 4.44 -4.84
N LEU A 149 -7.37 4.14 -3.88
CA LEU A 149 -7.80 5.06 -2.81
C LEU A 149 -6.62 5.78 -2.12
N GLY A 150 -5.53 5.06 -1.85
CA GLY A 150 -4.32 5.62 -1.25
C GLY A 150 -3.61 6.62 -2.16
N GLY A 151 -3.63 6.41 -3.48
CA GLY A 151 -3.08 7.37 -4.44
C GLY A 151 -3.92 8.64 -4.53
N LEU A 152 -5.25 8.51 -4.56
CA LEU A 152 -6.16 9.66 -4.48
C LEU A 152 -5.99 10.42 -3.16
N THR A 153 -5.82 9.69 -2.05
CA THR A 153 -5.51 10.26 -0.73
C THR A 153 -4.18 11.01 -0.75
N GLY A 154 -3.16 10.49 -1.43
CA GLY A 154 -1.89 11.17 -1.63
C GLY A 154 -2.02 12.49 -2.42
N ILE A 155 -2.89 12.54 -3.42
CA ILE A 155 -3.21 13.78 -4.16
C ILE A 155 -3.92 14.78 -3.24
N ALA A 156 -4.91 14.32 -2.46
CA ALA A 156 -5.60 15.18 -1.49
C ALA A 156 -4.67 15.66 -0.37
N LEU A 157 -3.67 14.87 0.02
CA LEU A 157 -2.63 15.29 0.95
C LEU A 157 -1.74 16.37 0.34
N LEU A 158 -1.36 16.23 -0.93
CA LEU A 158 -0.64 17.26 -1.66
C LEU A 158 -1.43 18.58 -1.77
N GLU A 159 -2.75 18.49 -1.99
CA GLU A 159 -3.66 19.64 -2.02
C GLU A 159 -3.69 20.38 -0.67
N ALA A 160 -3.86 19.63 0.43
CA ALA A 160 -4.09 20.22 1.75
C ALA A 160 -2.80 20.57 2.51
N ARG A 161 -1.74 19.79 2.32
CA ARG A 161 -0.47 19.85 3.05
C ARG A 161 0.74 19.64 2.11
N PRO A 162 0.96 20.53 1.13
CA PRO A 162 2.10 20.42 0.22
C PRO A 162 3.46 20.49 0.96
N ASP A 163 3.48 21.05 2.17
CA ASP A 163 4.63 21.06 3.09
C ASP A 163 5.05 19.66 3.55
N LEU A 164 4.17 18.67 3.50
CA LEU A 164 4.45 17.28 3.87
C LEU A 164 4.86 16.40 2.69
N VAL A 165 4.59 16.80 1.45
CA VAL A 165 4.78 15.94 0.26
C VAL A 165 6.00 16.39 -0.52
N GLY A 166 7.05 15.58 -0.53
CA GLY A 166 8.28 15.77 -1.32
C GLY A 166 8.20 15.21 -2.74
N ARG A 167 7.52 14.08 -2.89
CA ARG A 167 7.29 13.37 -4.17
C ARG A 167 6.00 12.56 -4.05
N LEU A 168 5.28 12.38 -5.15
CA LEU A 168 4.09 11.55 -5.22
C LEU A 168 4.29 10.40 -6.21
N VAL A 169 4.03 9.17 -5.78
CA VAL A 169 4.01 7.98 -6.64
C VAL A 169 2.60 7.41 -6.62
N LEU A 170 1.94 7.45 -7.77
CA LEU A 170 0.58 6.96 -7.97
C LEU A 170 0.66 5.57 -8.59
N VAL A 171 0.10 4.57 -7.92
CA VAL A 171 0.09 3.19 -8.38
C VAL A 171 -1.31 2.85 -8.89
N ASP A 172 -1.40 2.70 -10.20
CA ASP A 172 -2.56 2.31 -10.99
C ASP A 172 -3.84 3.11 -10.67
N VAL A 173 -3.70 4.43 -10.53
CA VAL A 173 -4.81 5.33 -10.22
C VAL A 173 -4.61 6.73 -10.81
N SER A 174 -5.71 7.37 -11.19
CA SER A 174 -5.77 8.74 -11.73
C SER A 174 -7.09 9.41 -11.31
N PRO A 175 -7.14 10.74 -11.12
CA PRO A 175 -8.40 11.47 -10.95
C PRO A 175 -9.39 11.29 -12.12
N GLY A 176 -8.89 10.91 -13.31
CA GLY A 176 -9.69 10.65 -14.51
C GLY A 176 -10.38 9.27 -14.55
N LEU A 177 -10.17 8.40 -13.55
CA LEU A 177 -10.86 7.12 -13.48
C LEU A 177 -12.38 7.31 -13.41
N ARG A 178 -13.12 6.50 -14.17
CA ARG A 178 -14.58 6.56 -14.20
C ARG A 178 -15.18 5.47 -13.31
N PRO A 179 -16.41 5.66 -12.80
CA PRO A 179 -17.05 4.67 -11.94
C PRO A 179 -17.16 3.26 -12.58
N GLU A 180 -17.34 3.19 -13.89
CA GLU A 180 -17.40 1.93 -14.64
C GLU A 180 -16.08 1.14 -14.61
N ASP A 181 -14.94 1.83 -14.53
CA ASP A 181 -13.60 1.22 -14.58
C ASP A 181 -13.27 0.46 -13.26
N THR A 182 -14.08 0.64 -12.20
CA THR A 182 -13.87 0.04 -10.86
C THR A 182 -15.01 -0.89 -10.42
N ALA A 183 -15.97 -1.18 -11.30
CA ALA A 183 -17.22 -1.85 -10.93
C ALA A 183 -17.02 -3.26 -10.34
N GLN A 184 -16.10 -4.05 -10.90
CA GLN A 184 -15.87 -5.45 -10.48
C GLN A 184 -15.36 -5.55 -9.03
N VAL A 185 -14.45 -4.65 -8.62
CA VAL A 185 -13.93 -4.65 -7.24
C VAL A 185 -14.93 -4.07 -6.25
N ARG A 186 -15.69 -3.05 -6.64
CA ARG A 186 -16.81 -2.57 -5.82
C ARG A 186 -17.79 -3.69 -5.49
N ASP A 187 -18.14 -4.51 -6.49
CA ASP A 187 -19.10 -5.59 -6.31
C ASP A 187 -18.52 -6.71 -5.41
N PHE A 188 -17.22 -7.01 -5.52
CA PHE A 188 -16.52 -7.92 -4.60
C PHE A 188 -16.51 -7.41 -3.15
N LEU A 189 -16.21 -6.13 -2.93
CA LEU A 189 -16.20 -5.51 -1.60
C LEU A 189 -17.60 -5.46 -0.95
N SER A 190 -18.66 -5.67 -1.75
CA SER A 190 -20.07 -5.64 -1.32
C SER A 190 -20.70 -7.04 -1.11
N GLY A 191 -19.91 -8.12 -1.23
CA GLY A 191 -20.37 -9.52 -1.09
C GLY A 191 -20.76 -9.93 0.34
N PRO A 192 -21.02 -11.22 0.65
CA PRO A 192 -21.32 -11.63 2.03
C PRO A 192 -20.17 -11.29 2.99
N LEU A 193 -20.51 -10.70 4.13
CA LEU A 193 -19.59 -9.94 5.00
C LEU A 193 -19.12 -10.72 6.24
N VAL A 194 -19.53 -11.98 6.32
CA VAL A 194 -19.25 -12.90 7.41
C VAL A 194 -19.08 -14.30 6.82
N PHE A 195 -17.94 -14.93 7.07
CA PHE A 195 -17.56 -16.23 6.53
C PHE A 195 -17.38 -17.25 7.65
N GLY A 196 -17.50 -18.53 7.32
CA GLY A 196 -17.22 -19.63 8.25
C GLY A 196 -15.72 -19.90 8.44
N SER A 197 -14.89 -19.54 7.46
CA SER A 197 -13.43 -19.69 7.54
C SER A 197 -12.68 -18.75 6.59
N ARG A 198 -11.36 -18.59 6.80
CA ARG A 198 -10.49 -17.87 5.87
C ARG A 198 -10.35 -18.61 4.53
N ASP A 199 -10.36 -19.94 4.54
CA ASP A 199 -10.35 -20.74 3.31
C ASP A 199 -11.56 -20.45 2.43
N GLU A 200 -12.74 -20.21 3.01
CA GLU A 200 -13.93 -19.81 2.25
C GLU A 200 -13.71 -18.49 1.50
N VAL A 201 -13.04 -17.51 2.14
CA VAL A 201 -12.68 -16.24 1.49
C VAL A 201 -11.69 -16.46 0.34
N VAL A 202 -10.69 -17.32 0.53
CA VAL A 202 -9.71 -17.68 -0.51
C VAL A 202 -10.40 -18.33 -1.71
N GLU A 203 -11.29 -19.30 -1.49
CA GLU A 203 -12.05 -19.94 -2.57
C GLU A 203 -12.93 -18.94 -3.33
N LEU A 204 -13.61 -18.03 -2.61
CA LEU A 204 -14.44 -17.00 -3.22
C LEU A 204 -13.61 -16.05 -4.09
N ALA A 205 -12.45 -15.61 -3.61
CA ALA A 205 -11.55 -14.75 -4.35
C ALA A 205 -10.99 -15.45 -5.61
N LEU A 206 -10.56 -16.72 -5.51
CA LEU A 206 -10.13 -17.52 -6.66
C LEU A 206 -11.26 -17.68 -7.69
N ALA A 207 -12.48 -17.98 -7.24
CA ALA A 207 -13.64 -18.11 -8.12
C ALA A 207 -14.00 -16.79 -8.82
N ALA A 208 -13.72 -15.65 -8.18
CA ALA A 208 -13.88 -14.32 -8.77
C ALA A 208 -12.71 -13.89 -9.67
N GLY A 209 -11.66 -14.71 -9.80
CA GLY A 209 -10.45 -14.39 -10.57
C GLY A 209 -9.52 -13.39 -9.86
N ILE A 210 -9.67 -13.21 -8.55
CA ILE A 210 -8.84 -12.33 -7.73
C ILE A 210 -7.66 -13.13 -7.20
N GLY A 211 -6.46 -12.80 -7.68
CA GLY A 211 -5.24 -13.52 -7.38
C GLY A 211 -5.11 -14.82 -8.18
N SER A 212 -3.87 -15.17 -8.53
CA SER A 212 -3.55 -16.42 -9.25
C SER A 212 -2.72 -17.40 -8.41
N ASP A 213 -2.13 -16.92 -7.31
CA ASP A 213 -1.36 -17.71 -6.36
C ASP A 213 -2.16 -17.89 -5.08
N ARG A 214 -2.51 -19.13 -4.75
CA ARG A 214 -3.30 -19.46 -3.57
C ARG A 214 -2.59 -19.12 -2.26
N THR A 215 -1.28 -19.32 -2.19
CA THR A 215 -0.49 -19.08 -0.97
C THR A 215 -0.45 -17.59 -0.68
N ALA A 216 -0.13 -16.77 -1.67
CA ALA A 216 -0.13 -15.32 -1.54
C ALA A 216 -1.53 -14.79 -1.19
N LEU A 217 -2.58 -15.35 -1.79
CA LEU A 217 -3.96 -14.99 -1.50
C LEU A 217 -4.36 -15.38 -0.07
N ALA A 218 -3.98 -16.57 0.42
CA ALA A 218 -4.25 -17.01 1.78
C ALA A 218 -3.56 -16.11 2.82
N ARG A 219 -2.32 -15.68 2.55
CA ARG A 219 -1.59 -14.67 3.33
C ARG A 219 -2.36 -13.35 3.38
N GLY A 220 -2.75 -12.83 2.22
CA GLY A 220 -3.54 -11.60 2.10
C GLY A 220 -4.87 -11.67 2.85
N VAL A 221 -5.59 -12.79 2.74
CA VAL A 221 -6.83 -13.04 3.50
C VAL A 221 -6.56 -13.10 5.00
N ALA A 222 -5.50 -13.77 5.44
CA ALA A 222 -5.15 -13.85 6.86
C ALA A 222 -4.90 -12.46 7.47
N LEU A 223 -4.19 -11.59 6.74
CA LEU A 223 -3.86 -10.24 7.19
C LEU A 223 -5.04 -9.27 7.07
N ASN A 224 -5.93 -9.44 6.08
CA ASN A 224 -7.10 -8.57 5.85
C ASN A 224 -8.38 -9.00 6.57
N THR A 225 -8.38 -10.12 7.30
CA THR A 225 -9.54 -10.61 8.05
C THR A 225 -9.24 -10.80 9.52
N ARG A 226 -10.27 -10.75 10.35
CA ARG A 226 -10.23 -11.10 11.77
C ARG A 226 -11.23 -12.20 12.08
N VAL A 227 -10.86 -13.09 12.99
CA VAL A 227 -11.76 -14.13 13.52
C VAL A 227 -12.46 -13.57 14.76
N ARG A 228 -13.80 -13.53 14.74
CA ARG A 228 -14.62 -13.09 15.86
C ARG A 228 -14.67 -14.17 16.95
N PRO A 229 -15.08 -13.83 18.19
CA PRO A 229 -15.20 -14.81 19.29
C PRO A 229 -16.15 -15.97 19.01
N ASP A 230 -17.12 -15.79 18.11
CA ASP A 230 -18.07 -16.84 17.66
C ASP A 230 -17.50 -17.74 16.55
N GLY A 231 -16.23 -17.55 16.17
CA GLY A 231 -15.53 -18.29 15.12
C GLY A 231 -15.78 -17.76 13.72
N SER A 232 -16.64 -16.76 13.54
CA SER A 232 -16.91 -16.19 12.22
C SER A 232 -15.76 -15.29 11.75
N VAL A 233 -15.48 -15.28 10.46
CA VAL A 233 -14.42 -14.49 9.83
C VAL A 233 -15.04 -13.26 9.18
N VAL A 234 -14.47 -12.09 9.44
CA VAL A 234 -14.88 -10.83 8.80
C VAL A 234 -13.69 -10.04 8.31
N PHE A 235 -13.90 -9.23 7.28
CA PHE A 235 -12.88 -8.29 6.83
C PHE A 235 -12.57 -7.25 7.91
N LYS A 236 -11.31 -6.80 7.93
CA LYS A 236 -10.83 -5.73 8.82
C LYS A 236 -11.23 -4.33 8.34
N HIS A 237 -11.73 -4.21 7.11
CA HIS A 237 -12.16 -2.93 6.55
C HIS A 237 -13.67 -2.68 6.69
N HIS A 238 -14.05 -1.44 7.02
CA HIS A 238 -15.45 -1.01 7.16
C HIS A 238 -16.21 -1.04 5.82
N LEU A 239 -15.50 -1.03 4.68
CA LEU A 239 -16.14 -1.09 3.35
C LEU A 239 -16.94 -2.38 3.15
N ALA A 240 -16.60 -3.44 3.88
CA ALA A 240 -17.32 -4.70 3.96
C ALA A 240 -18.43 -4.65 5.04
N SER A 241 -18.88 -3.49 5.48
CA SER A 241 -20.01 -3.34 6.41
C SER A 241 -20.59 -1.93 6.31
N PRO A 242 -21.00 -1.47 5.11
CA PRO A 242 -21.50 -0.11 4.96
C PRO A 242 -22.79 0.10 5.77
N PRO A 243 -22.92 1.21 6.51
CA PRO A 243 -24.18 1.57 7.15
C PRO A 243 -25.25 1.86 6.08
N PRO A 244 -26.55 1.81 6.43
CA PRO A 244 -27.62 2.16 5.49
C PRO A 244 -27.40 3.53 4.85
N GLY A 245 -27.29 3.56 3.52
CA GLY A 245 -27.03 4.79 2.76
C GLY A 245 -25.56 5.19 2.63
N GLY A 246 -24.63 4.47 3.27
CA GLY A 246 -23.20 4.62 3.09
C GLY A 246 -22.80 4.33 1.65
N ARG A 247 -22.15 5.30 1.00
CA ARG A 247 -21.66 5.17 -0.37
C ARG A 247 -20.25 5.72 -0.45
N LEU A 248 -19.39 5.03 -1.18
CA LEU A 248 -18.09 5.59 -1.55
C LEU A 248 -18.29 6.64 -2.65
N GLY A 249 -17.56 7.75 -2.53
CA GLY A 249 -17.40 8.69 -3.63
C GLY A 249 -16.73 7.98 -4.81
N VAL A 250 -17.14 8.31 -6.04
CA VAL A 250 -16.65 7.66 -7.27
C VAL A 250 -16.22 8.66 -8.35
N ASP A 251 -16.35 9.97 -8.10
CA ASP A 251 -15.82 11.01 -8.97
C ASP A 251 -14.75 11.77 -8.19
N PHE A 252 -13.54 11.77 -8.74
CA PHE A 252 -12.37 12.37 -8.13
C PHE A 252 -11.71 13.40 -9.04
N ARG A 253 -12.37 13.80 -10.14
CA ARG A 253 -11.81 14.73 -11.13
C ARG A 253 -11.50 16.10 -10.56
N ASP A 254 -12.11 16.45 -9.44
CA ASP A 254 -11.81 17.67 -8.69
C ASP A 254 -10.45 17.64 -7.99
N LEU A 255 -9.72 16.52 -8.03
CA LEU A 255 -8.33 16.40 -7.58
C LEU A 255 -7.29 16.76 -8.67
N TRP A 256 -7.71 16.89 -9.94
CA TRP A 256 -6.80 17.32 -11.03
C TRP A 256 -6.04 18.63 -10.73
N PRO A 257 -6.69 19.69 -10.23
CA PRO A 257 -6.02 20.96 -9.98
C PRO A 257 -4.80 20.84 -9.06
N ALA A 258 -4.84 19.95 -8.05
CA ALA A 258 -3.73 19.74 -7.13
C ALA A 258 -2.47 19.18 -7.83
N LEU A 259 -2.65 18.32 -8.85
CA LEU A 259 -1.54 17.80 -9.65
C LEU A 259 -1.02 18.84 -10.65
N GLU A 260 -1.95 19.56 -11.30
CA GLU A 260 -1.67 20.55 -12.33
C GLU A 260 -0.92 21.79 -11.77
N SER A 261 -1.25 22.23 -10.56
CA SER A 261 -0.68 23.44 -9.96
C SER A 261 0.57 23.21 -9.09
N SER A 262 0.89 21.95 -8.77
CA SER A 262 2.02 21.61 -7.90
C SER A 262 3.33 21.57 -8.69
N ASP A 263 4.47 21.75 -8.00
CA ASP A 263 5.82 21.48 -8.53
C ASP A 263 6.40 20.16 -7.98
N VAL A 264 5.68 19.46 -7.11
CA VAL A 264 6.10 18.16 -6.56
C VAL A 264 6.27 17.15 -7.70
N PRO A 265 7.42 16.45 -7.80
CA PRO A 265 7.62 15.40 -8.79
C PRO A 265 6.56 14.30 -8.65
N VAL A 266 6.00 13.86 -9.77
CA VAL A 266 4.98 12.81 -9.82
C VAL A 266 5.46 11.66 -10.69
N LEU A 267 5.37 10.44 -10.17
CA LEU A 267 5.51 9.21 -10.94
C LEU A 267 4.14 8.51 -10.99
N LEU A 268 3.64 8.23 -12.18
CA LEU A 268 2.52 7.34 -12.40
C LEU A 268 3.04 5.95 -12.77
N VAL A 269 2.77 4.95 -11.93
CA VAL A 269 3.00 3.54 -12.23
C VAL A 269 1.69 2.94 -12.72
N ARG A 270 1.66 2.43 -13.95
CA ARG A 270 0.51 1.78 -14.56
C ARG A 270 0.70 0.27 -14.55
N GLY A 271 -0.29 -0.48 -14.07
CA GLY A 271 -0.41 -1.90 -14.40
C GLY A 271 -0.93 -2.04 -15.83
N THR A 272 -0.23 -2.72 -16.72
CA THR A 272 -0.63 -2.90 -18.13
C THR A 272 -2.02 -3.52 -18.30
N HIS A 273 -2.47 -4.28 -17.30
CA HIS A 273 -3.79 -4.90 -17.20
C HIS A 273 -4.62 -4.34 -16.02
N GLY A 274 -4.24 -3.17 -15.52
CA GLY A 274 -4.90 -2.47 -14.42
C GLY A 274 -6.10 -1.63 -14.85
N TYR A 275 -6.50 -0.68 -14.01
CA TYR A 275 -7.66 0.19 -14.25
C TYR A 275 -7.37 1.32 -15.22
N LEU A 276 -6.11 1.70 -15.39
CA LEU A 276 -5.75 2.81 -16.26
C LEU A 276 -5.74 2.35 -17.72
N SER A 277 -6.82 2.70 -18.43
CA SER A 277 -6.90 2.55 -19.87
C SER A 277 -5.85 3.44 -20.57
N PRO A 278 -5.45 3.14 -21.82
CA PRO A 278 -4.58 4.02 -22.60
C PRO A 278 -5.08 5.47 -22.65
N GLU A 279 -6.40 5.68 -22.78
CA GLU A 279 -7.02 7.00 -22.82
C GLU A 279 -6.86 7.76 -21.49
N THR A 280 -6.98 7.05 -20.36
CA THR A 280 -6.79 7.64 -19.02
C THR A 280 -5.32 8.07 -18.82
N VAL A 281 -4.38 7.28 -19.34
CA VAL A 281 -2.95 7.59 -19.31
C VAL A 281 -2.62 8.78 -20.22
N ASP A 282 -3.25 8.86 -21.38
CA ASP A 282 -3.10 9.99 -22.31
C ASP A 282 -3.68 11.29 -21.73
N GLU A 283 -4.81 11.23 -21.03
CA GLU A 283 -5.33 12.37 -20.25
C GLU A 283 -4.32 12.80 -19.18
N PHE A 284 -3.79 11.84 -18.40
CA PHE A 284 -2.82 12.13 -17.35
C PHE A 284 -1.55 12.79 -17.91
N ARG A 285 -1.01 12.26 -19.01
CA ARG A 285 0.16 12.83 -19.71
C ARG A 285 -0.11 14.25 -20.21
N THR A 286 -1.34 14.52 -20.67
CA THR A 286 -1.73 15.85 -21.15
C THR A 286 -1.85 16.86 -20.02
N ARG A 287 -2.47 16.47 -18.89
CA ARG A 287 -2.71 17.36 -17.75
C ARG A 287 -1.48 17.56 -16.87
N VAL A 288 -0.64 16.53 -16.73
CA VAL A 288 0.56 16.55 -15.87
C VAL A 288 1.80 16.21 -16.72
N PRO A 289 2.19 17.06 -17.69
CA PRO A 289 3.25 16.75 -18.65
C PRO A 289 4.64 16.56 -18.04
N ARG A 290 4.81 17.01 -16.79
CA ARG A 290 6.03 16.87 -15.98
C ARG A 290 6.12 15.53 -15.23
N ALA A 291 5.06 14.73 -15.24
CA ALA A 291 5.05 13.44 -14.56
C ALA A 291 5.82 12.40 -15.37
N GLU A 292 6.56 11.55 -14.67
CA GLU A 292 7.11 10.33 -15.22
C GLU A 292 6.00 9.26 -15.26
N ILE A 293 5.99 8.42 -16.30
CA ILE A 293 5.04 7.32 -16.43
C ILE A 293 5.82 6.04 -16.68
N VAL A 294 5.59 5.03 -15.85
CA VAL A 294 6.20 3.69 -15.96
C VAL A 294 5.08 2.67 -16.07
N GLU A 295 5.20 1.74 -17.01
CA GLU A 295 4.29 0.61 -17.14
C GLU A 295 4.94 -0.66 -16.59
N ILE A 296 4.18 -1.43 -15.82
CA ILE A 296 4.60 -2.70 -15.23
C ILE A 296 3.61 -3.79 -15.65
N ASP A 297 4.12 -4.96 -16.01
CA ASP A 297 3.32 -6.11 -16.43
C ASP A 297 2.55 -6.72 -15.25
N ALA A 298 1.43 -6.09 -14.91
CA ALA A 298 0.60 -6.37 -13.74
C ALA A 298 -0.84 -5.88 -13.95
N GLY A 299 -1.76 -6.40 -13.14
CA GLY A 299 -3.09 -5.83 -12.92
C GLY A 299 -3.06 -4.65 -11.94
N HIS A 300 -4.22 -4.36 -11.33
CA HIS A 300 -4.40 -3.20 -10.45
C HIS A 300 -3.57 -3.25 -9.15
N ASN A 301 -3.32 -4.44 -8.61
CA ASN A 301 -2.51 -4.64 -7.39
C ASN A 301 -1.05 -4.87 -7.76
N VAL A 302 -0.40 -3.87 -8.36
CA VAL A 302 1.01 -3.95 -8.79
C VAL A 302 1.93 -4.32 -7.63
N GLN A 303 1.65 -3.82 -6.42
CA GLN A 303 2.42 -4.10 -5.21
C GLN A 303 2.37 -5.56 -4.75
N GLU A 304 1.33 -6.30 -5.14
CA GLU A 304 1.18 -7.74 -4.82
C GLU A 304 1.71 -8.61 -5.95
N GLN A 305 1.53 -8.20 -7.21
CA GLN A 305 1.90 -9.01 -8.38
C GLN A 305 3.35 -8.81 -8.84
N GLN A 306 3.86 -7.58 -8.74
CA GLN A 306 5.20 -7.18 -9.21
C GLN A 306 5.93 -6.30 -8.16
N PRO A 307 6.03 -6.74 -6.89
CA PRO A 307 6.61 -5.92 -5.81
C PRO A 307 8.05 -5.48 -6.10
N ALA A 308 8.87 -6.36 -6.70
CA ALA A 308 10.26 -6.03 -7.04
C ALA A 308 10.37 -4.97 -8.15
N ALA A 309 9.50 -5.03 -9.17
CA ALA A 309 9.48 -4.04 -10.23
C ALA A 309 8.98 -2.68 -9.71
N LEU A 310 7.97 -2.69 -8.84
CA LEU A 310 7.47 -1.48 -8.19
C LEU A 310 8.54 -0.86 -7.28
N ALA A 311 9.23 -1.67 -6.47
CA ALA A 311 10.35 -1.23 -5.65
C ALA A 311 11.46 -0.58 -6.49
N ALA A 312 11.81 -1.16 -7.64
CA ALA A 312 12.78 -0.57 -8.55
C ALA A 312 12.33 0.79 -9.11
N ALA A 313 11.06 0.93 -9.47
CA ALA A 313 10.49 2.20 -9.94
C ALA A 313 10.50 3.27 -8.84
N ILE A 314 10.13 2.89 -7.61
CA ILE A 314 10.19 3.79 -6.44
C ILE A 314 11.65 4.19 -6.17
N ASP A 315 12.61 3.25 -6.12
CA ASP A 315 14.02 3.57 -5.87
C ASP A 315 14.63 4.47 -6.95
N ALA A 316 14.22 4.29 -8.22
CA ALA A 316 14.60 5.18 -9.31
C ALA A 316 14.06 6.60 -9.12
N ALA A 317 12.78 6.73 -8.74
CA ALA A 317 12.17 8.02 -8.46
C ALA A 317 12.77 8.72 -7.22
N LEU A 318 13.32 7.97 -6.26
CA LEU A 318 13.98 8.55 -5.08
C LEU A 318 15.38 9.12 -5.38
N LYS A 319 15.96 8.88 -6.57
CA LYS A 319 17.26 9.45 -6.95
C LYS A 319 17.09 10.94 -7.29
N PRO A 320 18.05 11.79 -6.87
CA PRO A 320 18.01 13.23 -7.13
C PRO A 320 18.15 13.58 -8.61
#